data_AF-A0A076HL39-F1
#
_entry.id   AF-A0A076HL39-F1
#
_cell.length_a   1.000
_cell.length_b   1.000
_cell.length_c   1.000
_cell.angle_alpha   90.00
_cell.angle_beta   90.00
_cell.angle_gamma   90.00
#
_symmetry.space_group_name_H-M   'P 1'
#
loop_
_entity.id
_entity.type
_entity.pdbx_description
1 polymer ?
#
loop_
_entity_poly.entity_id
_entity_poly.type
_entity_poly.pdbx_seq_one_letter_code
_entity_poly.pdbx_strand_id
1 'polypeptide(L)'
;MGWSRLAEAYAATEAPAVYRQTLAHLRIGVAKYNNAARMGITPQGLYLSTWKILFVGHPPLFIPWSAFGPVQEETFLWVKTYTTHISCPGGAVRFQFTSDQLRAALPTPLSAPR
;
A
#
# COMPACT_ATOMS: atom_id res chain seq x y z
N MET A 1 -13.61 3.42 -6.07
CA MET A 1 -12.65 4.02 -5.08
C MET A 1 -11.29 3.33 -5.20
N GLY A 2 -10.22 3.90 -4.64
CA GLY A 2 -8.87 3.35 -4.77
C GLY A 2 -8.72 1.92 -4.23
N TRP A 3 -9.28 1.62 -3.06
CA TRP A 3 -9.25 0.26 -2.50
C TRP A 3 -10.05 -0.74 -3.31
N SER A 4 -11.28 -0.38 -3.72
CA SER A 4 -12.14 -1.27 -4.52
C SER A 4 -11.46 -1.67 -5.84
N ARG A 5 -10.77 -0.73 -6.50
CA ARG A 5 -9.97 -1.01 -7.71
C ARG A 5 -8.83 -1.99 -7.45
N LEU A 6 -8.17 -1.85 -6.29
CA LEU A 6 -7.15 -2.83 -5.90
C LEU A 6 -7.77 -4.17 -5.54
N ALA A 7 -8.95 -4.20 -4.93
CA ALA A 7 -9.67 -5.42 -4.59
C ALA A 7 -10.09 -6.22 -5.84
N GLU A 8 -10.51 -5.55 -6.90
CA GLU A 8 -10.82 -6.19 -8.19
C GLU A 8 -9.63 -6.96 -8.77
N ALA A 9 -8.40 -6.50 -8.49
CA ALA A 9 -7.16 -7.08 -9.03
C ALA A 9 -6.45 -8.04 -8.07
N TYR A 10 -6.53 -7.74 -6.77
CA TYR A 10 -5.60 -8.24 -5.75
C TYR A 10 -6.32 -8.70 -4.47
N ALA A 11 -7.64 -8.89 -4.48
CA ALA A 11 -8.34 -9.43 -3.32
C ALA A 11 -7.75 -10.80 -2.95
N ALA A 12 -7.34 -10.91 -1.69
CA ALA A 12 -6.89 -12.16 -1.08
C ALA A 12 -8.06 -12.77 -0.28
N THR A 13 -8.14 -14.10 -0.28
CA THR A 13 -9.16 -14.81 0.51
C THR A 13 -8.88 -14.67 2.00
N GLU A 14 -7.61 -14.70 2.38
CA GLU A 14 -7.17 -14.56 3.77
C GLU A 14 -5.92 -13.69 3.87
N ALA A 15 -5.88 -12.83 4.88
CA ALA A 15 -4.65 -12.17 5.27
C ALA A 15 -3.83 -13.18 6.09
N PRO A 16 -2.59 -13.52 5.69
CA PRO A 16 -1.81 -14.51 6.41
C PRO A 16 -1.53 -14.03 7.85
N ALA A 17 -1.16 -14.98 8.70
CA ALA A 17 -0.72 -14.72 10.06
C ALA A 17 0.70 -14.09 10.11
N VAL A 18 1.16 -13.44 9.03
CA VAL A 18 2.44 -12.74 9.00
C VAL A 18 2.33 -11.43 9.79
N TYR A 19 3.42 -11.04 10.45
CA TYR A 19 3.64 -9.79 11.19
C TYR A 19 2.80 -8.62 10.65
N ARG A 20 1.76 -8.26 11.42
CA ARG A 20 0.85 -7.17 11.08
C ARG A 20 1.32 -5.90 11.75
N GLN A 21 1.76 -4.93 10.95
CA GLN A 21 2.08 -3.60 11.44
C GLN A 21 1.05 -2.59 10.95
N THR A 22 0.63 -1.71 11.85
CA THR A 22 -0.30 -0.63 11.50
C THR A 22 0.44 0.44 10.72
N LEU A 23 -0.10 0.80 9.56
CA LEU A 23 0.36 1.96 8.79
C LEU A 23 -0.25 3.23 9.42
N ALA A 24 0.61 4.03 10.05
CA ALA A 24 0.20 5.29 10.67
C ALA A 24 -0.39 6.27 9.64
N HIS A 25 0.24 6.35 8.47
CA HIS A 25 -0.25 7.13 7.34
C HIS A 25 -0.33 6.25 6.10
N LEU A 26 -1.53 6.14 5.52
CA LEU A 26 -1.76 5.48 4.25
C LEU A 26 -2.84 6.20 3.46
N ARG A 27 -2.58 6.45 2.18
CA ARG A 27 -3.55 6.98 1.23
C ARG A 27 -3.56 6.13 -0.04
N ILE A 28 -4.76 5.73 -0.45
CA ILE A 28 -4.99 4.93 -1.66
C ILE A 28 -5.99 5.69 -2.54
N GLY A 29 -5.49 6.22 -3.66
CA GLY A 29 -6.21 7.20 -4.48
C GLY A 29 -6.55 8.45 -3.66
N VAL A 30 -7.85 8.71 -3.50
CA VAL A 30 -8.36 9.86 -2.75
C VAL A 30 -8.63 9.56 -1.27
N ALA A 31 -8.70 8.28 -0.87
CA ALA A 31 -9.10 7.84 0.46
C ALA A 31 -7.89 7.70 1.40
N LYS A 32 -8.05 8.14 2.65
CA LYS A 32 -7.05 8.01 3.73
C LYS A 32 -7.43 6.87 4.66
N TYR A 33 -6.46 6.04 5.04
CA TYR A 33 -6.60 4.86 5.88
C TYR A 33 -5.65 4.93 7.09
N ASN A 34 -5.41 6.14 7.59
CA ASN A 34 -4.46 6.42 8.66
C ASN A 34 -4.83 5.67 9.94
N ASN A 35 -3.88 4.93 10.52
CA ASN A 35 -4.06 4.06 11.68
C ASN A 35 -5.10 2.93 11.51
N ALA A 36 -5.67 2.79 10.31
CA ALA A 36 -6.74 1.84 10.00
C ALA A 36 -6.25 0.68 9.14
N ALA A 37 -5.19 0.89 8.35
CA ALA A 37 -4.59 -0.14 7.53
C ALA A 37 -3.47 -0.87 8.27
N ARG A 38 -3.40 -2.18 8.07
CA ARG A 38 -2.36 -3.08 8.55
C ARG A 38 -1.67 -3.71 7.37
N MET A 39 -0.35 -3.70 7.39
CA MET A 39 0.48 -4.34 6.39
C MET A 39 1.15 -5.60 6.92
N GLY A 40 1.36 -6.56 6.03
CA GLY A 40 2.28 -7.68 6.19
C GLY A 40 3.24 -7.71 5.00
N ILE A 41 4.53 -7.61 5.26
CA ILE A 41 5.56 -7.62 4.22
C ILE A 41 6.01 -9.08 4.02
N THR A 42 6.00 -9.54 2.78
CA THR A 42 6.44 -10.88 2.39
C THR A 42 7.44 -10.80 1.22
N PRO A 43 8.25 -11.85 0.95
CA PRO A 43 9.13 -11.86 -0.21
C PRO A 43 8.40 -11.67 -1.55
N GLN A 44 7.13 -12.07 -1.64
CA GLN A 44 6.33 -12.03 -2.86
C GLN A 44 5.55 -10.72 -3.04
N GLY A 45 5.20 -10.04 -1.95
CA GLY A 45 4.34 -8.85 -2.01
C GLY A 45 3.95 -8.25 -0.67
N LEU A 46 3.10 -7.24 -0.76
CA LEU A 46 2.47 -6.56 0.36
C LEU A 46 1.08 -7.15 0.61
N TYR A 47 0.88 -7.70 1.80
CA TYR A 47 -0.46 -7.90 2.33
C TYR A 47 -0.96 -6.61 2.95
N LEU A 48 -2.20 -6.24 2.63
CA LEU A 48 -2.85 -5.07 3.19
C LEU A 48 -4.25 -5.45 3.68
N SER A 49 -4.59 -5.02 4.89
CA SER A 49 -5.90 -5.28 5.48
C SER A 49 -6.34 -4.08 6.31
N THR A 50 -7.63 -3.96 6.62
CA THR A 50 -8.13 -2.96 7.57
C THR A 50 -8.58 -3.64 8.88
N TRP A 51 -8.99 -2.86 9.88
CA TRP A 51 -9.67 -3.41 11.06
C TRP A 51 -10.95 -4.14 10.65
N LYS A 52 -11.31 -5.22 11.36
CA LYS A 52 -12.51 -6.05 11.06
C LYS A 52 -13.82 -5.24 10.97
N ILE A 53 -13.93 -4.10 11.65
CA ILE A 53 -15.12 -3.23 11.58
C ILE A 53 -15.21 -2.46 10.23
N LEU A 54 -14.06 -2.22 9.59
CA LEU A 54 -13.92 -1.55 8.29
C LEU A 54 -13.83 -2.57 7.14
N PHE A 55 -14.08 -3.85 7.40
CA PHE A 55 -13.94 -4.94 6.43
C PHE A 55 -15.13 -5.02 5.47
N VAL A 56 -16.29 -4.47 5.85
CA VAL A 56 -17.47 -4.40 4.98
C VAL A 56 -17.15 -3.49 3.79
N GLY A 57 -16.81 -4.10 2.65
CA GLY A 57 -16.41 -3.42 1.41
C GLY A 57 -14.90 -3.33 1.16
N HIS A 58 -14.06 -3.77 2.09
CA HIS A 58 -12.59 -3.72 1.98
C HIS A 58 -11.98 -5.10 2.25
N PRO A 59 -12.05 -6.03 1.28
CA PRO A 59 -11.39 -7.32 1.42
C PRO A 59 -9.88 -7.11 1.61
N PRO A 60 -9.18 -8.06 2.26
CA PRO A 60 -7.73 -7.98 2.36
C PRO A 60 -7.14 -8.08 0.96
N LEU A 61 -6.01 -7.42 0.75
CA LEU A 61 -5.35 -7.32 -0.53
C LEU A 61 -3.99 -8.00 -0.45
N PHE A 62 -3.59 -8.69 -1.51
CA PHE A 62 -2.23 -9.16 -1.73
C PHE A 62 -1.68 -8.54 -3.00
N ILE A 63 -0.79 -7.56 -2.85
CA ILE A 63 -0.25 -6.79 -3.96
C ILE A 63 1.18 -7.28 -4.23
N PRO A 64 1.46 -7.93 -5.37
CA PRO A 64 2.81 -8.41 -5.68
C PRO A 64 3.75 -7.23 -5.91
N TRP A 65 5.04 -7.39 -5.59
CA TRP A 65 6.01 -6.31 -5.75
C TRP A 65 6.11 -5.79 -7.20
N SER A 66 5.87 -6.65 -8.19
CA SER A 66 5.84 -6.29 -9.61
C SER A 66 4.72 -5.32 -10.00
N ALA A 67 3.68 -5.18 -9.17
CA ALA A 67 2.61 -4.21 -9.41
C ALA A 67 2.99 -2.79 -8.97
N PHE A 68 4.03 -2.62 -8.16
CA PHE A 68 4.47 -1.31 -7.67
C PHE A 68 5.38 -0.64 -8.69
N GLY A 69 4.99 0.55 -9.09
CA GLY A 69 5.80 1.44 -9.89
C GLY A 69 6.93 2.11 -9.09
N PRO A 70 7.72 2.97 -9.75
CA PRO A 70 8.79 3.73 -9.11
C PRO A 70 8.32 4.50 -7.88
N VAL A 71 9.17 4.54 -6.85
CA VAL A 71 8.86 5.24 -5.61
C VAL A 71 9.46 6.65 -5.66
N GLN A 72 8.62 7.65 -5.40
CA GLN A 72 9.03 9.02 -5.17
C GLN A 72 9.11 9.27 -3.67
N GLU A 73 10.25 9.77 -3.21
CA GLU A 73 10.45 10.22 -1.83
C GLU A 73 10.33 11.74 -1.78
N GLU A 74 9.44 12.22 -0.92
CA GLU A 74 9.25 13.63 -0.65
C GLU A 74 9.46 13.85 0.85
N THR A 75 10.22 14.88 1.23
CA THR A 75 10.34 15.30 2.63
C THR A 75 9.62 16.61 2.81
N PHE A 76 8.59 16.63 3.64
CA PHE A 76 7.87 17.85 4.00
C PHE A 76 7.80 17.99 5.52
N LEU A 77 8.25 19.14 6.04
CA LEU A 77 8.32 19.42 7.48
C LEU A 77 8.92 18.24 8.28
N TRP A 78 10.06 17.72 7.82
CA TRP A 78 10.80 16.61 8.44
C TRP A 78 10.14 15.22 8.36
N VAL A 79 8.99 15.10 7.69
CA VAL A 79 8.32 13.82 7.48
C VAL A 79 8.61 13.31 6.08
N LYS A 80 9.21 12.12 6.00
CA LYS A 80 9.37 11.39 4.75
C LYS A 80 8.04 10.78 4.33
N THR A 81 7.61 11.14 3.12
CA THR A 81 6.43 10.60 2.48
C THR A 81 6.85 9.92 1.20
N TYR A 82 6.46 8.66 1.05
CA TYR A 82 6.70 7.87 -0.14
C TYR A 82 5.43 7.82 -0.97
N THR A 83 5.54 8.11 -2.27
CA THR A 83 4.45 7.96 -3.23
C THR A 83 4.86 6.98 -4.31
N THR A 84 4.00 6.03 -4.62
CA THR A 84 4.13 5.13 -5.76
C THR A 84 2.77 4.95 -6.43
N HIS A 85 2.75 4.27 -7.56
CA HIS A 85 1.54 3.85 -8.26
C HIS A 85 1.48 2.33 -8.26
N ILE A 86 0.30 1.78 -7.98
CA ILE A 86 0.04 0.36 -8.09
C ILE A 86 -0.75 0.13 -9.36
N SER A 87 -0.18 -0.64 -10.29
CA SER A 87 -0.85 -1.03 -11.53
C SER A 87 -2.04 -1.93 -11.23
N CYS A 88 -3.17 -1.73 -11.89
CA CYS A 88 -4.36 -2.56 -11.78
C CYS A 88 -5.10 -2.58 -13.13
N PRO A 89 -6.03 -3.53 -13.37
CA PRO A 89 -6.90 -3.46 -14.54
C PRO A 89 -7.58 -2.09 -14.64
N GLY A 90 -7.51 -1.47 -15.82
CA GLY A 90 -8.08 -0.14 -16.05
C GLY A 90 -7.22 1.05 -15.57
N GLY A 91 -5.96 0.84 -15.14
CA GLY A 91 -5.00 1.92 -14.96
C GLY A 91 -4.04 1.72 -13.78
N ALA A 92 -3.83 2.78 -13.00
CA ALA A 92 -3.03 2.71 -11.78
C ALA A 92 -3.67 3.51 -10.65
N VAL A 93 -3.42 3.09 -9.42
CA VAL A 93 -3.90 3.77 -8.21
C VAL A 93 -2.72 4.35 -7.46
N ARG A 94 -2.78 5.65 -7.15
CA ARG A 94 -1.78 6.31 -6.30
C ARG A 94 -1.78 5.69 -4.91
N PHE A 95 -0.61 5.31 -4.43
CA PHE A 95 -0.38 4.69 -3.13
C PHE A 95 0.67 5.51 -2.38
N GLN A 96 0.29 6.08 -1.25
CA GLN A 96 1.16 6.98 -0.48
C GLN A 96 1.21 6.54 0.98
N PHE A 97 2.41 6.53 1.56
CA PHE A 97 2.69 6.02 2.91
C PHE A 97 3.91 6.71 3.51
N THR A 98 4.14 6.56 4.82
CA THR A 98 5.30 7.12 5.53
C THR A 98 6.18 6.06 6.21
N SER A 99 5.89 4.77 6.02
CA SER A 99 6.66 3.69 6.63
C SER A 99 7.99 3.43 5.92
N ASP A 100 9.10 3.67 6.62
CA ASP A 100 10.44 3.35 6.13
C ASP A 100 10.65 1.85 5.90
N GLN A 101 10.01 1.01 6.73
CA GLN A 101 10.06 -0.44 6.54
C GLN A 101 9.39 -0.87 5.24
N LEU A 102 8.23 -0.30 4.91
CA LEU A 102 7.58 -0.58 3.62
C LEU A 102 8.44 -0.07 2.46
N ARG A 103 9.07 1.10 2.61
CA ARG A 103 10.00 1.63 1.61
C ARG A 103 11.16 0.66 1.40
N ALA A 104 11.79 0.16 2.46
CA ALA A 104 12.93 -0.76 2.38
C ALA A 104 12.58 -2.11 1.75
N ALA A 105 11.32 -2.55 1.89
CA ALA A 105 10.84 -3.80 1.30
C ALA A 105 10.51 -3.69 -0.21
N LEU A 106 10.26 -2.48 -0.72
CA LEU A 106 9.97 -2.28 -2.14
C LEU A 106 11.26 -2.49 -2.96
N PRO A 107 11.27 -3.43 -3.92
CA PRO A 107 12.44 -3.67 -4.76
C PRO A 107 12.64 -2.56 -5.82
N THR A 108 11.66 -1.67 -5.98
CA THR A 108 11.68 -0.65 -7.02
C THR A 108 12.64 0.49 -6.68
N PRO A 109 13.47 0.96 -7.65
CA PRO A 109 14.36 2.08 -7.42
C PRO A 109 13.60 3.36 -7.06
N LEU A 110 14.26 4.25 -6.30
CA LEU A 110 13.79 5.62 -6.14
C LEU A 110 13.82 6.30 -7.51
N SER A 111 12.74 7.00 -7.83
CA SER A 111 12.78 7.94 -8.95
C SER A 111 13.68 9.12 -8.58
N ALA A 112 14.44 9.60 -9.56
CA ALA A 112 15.18 10.85 -9.40
C ALA A 112 14.20 11.98 -9.02
N PRO A 113 14.60 12.90 -8.13
CA PRO A 113 13.81 14.10 -7.87
C PRO A 113 13.64 14.86 -9.19
N ARG A 114 12.40 15.20 -9.51
CA ARG A 114 12.08 16.07 -10.65
C ARG A 114 12.37 17.53 -10.31
#